data_AF-T0LW50-F1
#
_entry.id   AF-T0LW50-F1
#
_cell.length_a   1.000
_cell.length_b   1.000
_cell.length_c   1.000
_cell.angle_alpha   90.00
_cell.angle_beta   90.00
_cell.angle_gamma   90.00
#
_symmetry.space_group_name_H-M   'P 1'
#
loop_
_entity.id
_entity.type
_entity.pdbx_description
1 polymer ?
#
loop_
_entity_poly.entity_id
_entity_poly.type
_entity_poly.pdbx_seq_one_letter_code
_entity_poly.pdbx_strand_id
1 'polypeptide(L)'
;MNDPLGSVGTEVLNIFMYVIFTVFITSLMVGKLPEIMSLKIGSREIRYSTLSLVTHPLLVIIPFGITLLLPQFMTSFVNTGPDKITQLLYEFATAASNNGSEVGGFVTNQPFFNYVDGIVMLLGRYLLMGFQLLIAQSFSYKKPKVQVARTVDPGSFLFGFTLFFVMILLGLLSFFPILALGPLLAFAKAFNLFILGVIP
;
A
#
# COMPACT_ATOMS: atom_id res chain seq x y z
N MET A 1 17.50 -3.41 -9.46
CA MET A 1 17.11 -2.13 -8.85
C MET A 1 16.38 -1.35 -9.92
N ASN A 2 15.06 -1.51 -10.00
CA ASN A 2 14.19 -0.68 -10.84
C ASN A 2 13.71 0.50 -9.98
N ASP A 3 13.56 1.66 -10.60
CA ASP A 3 13.38 2.96 -9.95
C ASP A 3 12.38 2.97 -8.77
N PRO A 4 12.58 3.83 -7.75
CA PRO A 4 11.56 4.14 -6.76
C PRO A 4 10.26 4.72 -7.39
N LEU A 5 10.28 5.01 -8.69
CA LEU A 5 9.16 5.42 -9.56
C LEU A 5 8.99 4.46 -10.76
N GLY A 6 9.38 3.19 -10.63
CA GLY A 6 9.58 2.23 -11.73
C GLY A 6 8.34 1.82 -12.54
N SER A 7 7.14 2.31 -12.19
CA SER A 7 5.96 2.09 -13.01
C SER A 7 5.70 3.31 -13.92
N VAL A 8 5.37 3.03 -15.19
CA VAL A 8 5.02 4.03 -16.20
C VAL A 8 3.73 4.76 -15.81
N GLY A 9 3.85 5.81 -14.99
CA GLY A 9 2.78 6.71 -14.57
C GLY A 9 1.95 6.27 -13.37
N THR A 10 1.82 4.98 -13.06
CA THR A 10 0.92 4.56 -11.96
C THR A 10 1.44 4.92 -10.57
N GLU A 11 2.76 4.91 -10.36
CA GLU A 11 3.33 5.33 -9.07
C GLU A 11 3.08 6.81 -8.81
N VAL A 12 3.21 7.65 -9.84
CA VAL A 12 2.88 9.07 -9.73
C VAL A 12 1.42 9.26 -9.32
N LEU A 13 0.49 8.51 -9.95
CA LEU A 13 -0.93 8.56 -9.59
C LEU A 13 -1.21 8.06 -8.17
N ASN A 14 -0.49 7.03 -7.71
CA ASN A 14 -0.59 6.53 -6.34
C ASN A 14 -0.09 7.56 -5.32
N ILE A 15 1.03 8.23 -5.60
CA ILE A 15 1.54 9.33 -4.76
C ILE A 15 0.51 10.46 -4.66
N PHE A 16 -0.21 10.79 -5.74
CA PHE A 16 -1.30 11.77 -5.67
C PHE A 16 -2.42 11.35 -4.70
N MET A 17 -2.71 10.06 -4.55
CA MET A 17 -3.67 9.58 -3.55
C MET A 17 -3.16 9.84 -2.13
N TYR A 18 -1.87 9.58 -1.87
CA TYR A 18 -1.23 9.91 -0.59
C TYR A 18 -1.20 11.41 -0.34
N VAL A 19 -0.99 12.24 -1.37
CA VAL A 19 -1.02 13.70 -1.26
C VAL A 19 -2.40 14.18 -0.82
N ILE A 20 -3.48 13.73 -1.47
CA ILE A 20 -4.86 14.07 -1.09
C ILE A 20 -5.13 13.69 0.37
N PHE A 21 -4.72 12.48 0.77
CA PHE A 21 -4.87 12.00 2.14
C PHE A 21 -4.05 12.82 3.14
N THR A 22 -2.81 13.16 2.81
CA THR A 22 -1.93 13.97 3.67
C THR A 22 -2.46 15.39 3.84
N VAL A 23 -2.94 16.02 2.76
CA VAL A 23 -3.63 17.32 2.83
C VAL A 23 -4.86 17.22 3.73
N PHE A 24 -5.63 16.14 3.64
CA PHE A 24 -6.77 15.92 4.52
C PHE A 24 -6.37 15.87 6.00
N ILE A 25 -5.36 15.06 6.37
CA ILE A 25 -4.89 14.93 7.75
C ILE A 25 -4.32 16.25 8.28
N THR A 26 -3.43 16.89 7.52
CA THR A 26 -2.82 18.17 7.92
C THR A 26 -3.84 19.29 8.08
N SER A 27 -4.82 19.37 7.17
CA SER A 27 -5.88 20.38 7.28
C SER A 27 -6.78 20.13 8.47
N LEU A 28 -7.07 18.86 8.79
CA LEU A 28 -7.85 18.47 9.96
C LEU A 28 -7.14 18.82 11.26
N MET A 29 -5.82 18.61 11.35
CA MET A 29 -4.99 19.00 12.51
C MET A 29 -4.99 20.52 12.75
N VAL A 30 -5.03 21.32 11.68
CA VAL A 30 -5.07 22.79 11.76
C VAL A 30 -6.51 23.33 11.89
N GLY A 31 -7.53 22.47 11.80
CA GLY A 31 -8.94 22.84 11.88
C GLY A 31 -9.46 23.58 10.64
N LYS A 32 -8.93 23.29 9.45
CA LYS A 32 -9.32 23.91 8.17
C LYS A 32 -9.89 22.90 7.19
N LEU A 33 -10.59 23.44 6.19
CA LEU A 33 -11.02 22.64 5.05
C LEU A 33 -9.79 22.25 4.20
N PRO A 34 -9.72 21.00 3.74
CA PRO A 34 -8.60 20.53 2.92
C PRO A 34 -8.61 21.16 1.53
N GLU A 35 -7.44 21.59 1.09
CA GLU A 35 -7.22 22.33 -0.15
C GLU A 35 -5.87 21.98 -0.75
N ILE A 36 -5.83 21.77 -2.06
CA ILE A 36 -4.62 21.53 -2.83
C ILE A 36 -4.58 22.46 -4.03
N MET A 37 -3.49 23.23 -4.22
CA MET A 37 -3.35 24.17 -5.35
C MET A 37 -4.57 25.09 -5.54
N SER A 38 -5.12 25.64 -4.46
CA SER A 38 -6.33 26.47 -4.48
C SER A 38 -7.63 25.74 -4.84
N LEU A 39 -7.61 24.41 -5.02
CA LEU A 39 -8.77 23.57 -5.24
C LEU A 39 -9.22 22.93 -3.93
N LYS A 40 -10.49 23.15 -3.57
CA LYS A 40 -11.08 22.52 -2.38
C LYS A 40 -11.15 21.00 -2.58
N ILE A 41 -10.69 20.24 -1.59
CA ILE A 41 -10.90 18.80 -1.51
C ILE A 41 -12.22 18.57 -0.76
N GLY A 42 -13.14 17.82 -1.37
CA GLY A 42 -14.42 17.45 -0.81
C GLY A 42 -14.38 16.05 -0.20
N SER A 43 -15.52 15.64 0.38
CA SER A 43 -15.68 14.31 0.97
C SER A 43 -15.53 13.18 -0.06
N ARG A 44 -15.91 13.43 -1.32
CA ARG A 44 -15.81 12.45 -2.41
C ARG A 44 -14.37 12.11 -2.75
N GLU A 45 -13.49 13.10 -2.88
CA GLU A 45 -12.07 12.87 -3.17
C GLU A 45 -11.38 12.15 -2.01
N ILE A 46 -11.63 12.58 -0.77
CA ILE A 46 -11.07 11.94 0.44
C ILE A 46 -11.51 10.47 0.53
N ARG A 47 -12.78 10.19 0.23
CA ARG A 47 -13.31 8.83 0.26
C ARG A 47 -12.60 7.95 -0.76
N TYR A 48 -12.50 8.38 -2.01
CA TYR A 48 -11.85 7.57 -3.05
C TYR A 48 -10.34 7.45 -2.86
N SER A 49 -9.66 8.49 -2.37
CA SER A 49 -8.23 8.40 -2.06
C SER A 49 -7.99 7.39 -0.94
N THR A 50 -8.80 7.44 0.13
CA THR A 50 -8.70 6.50 1.25
C THR A 50 -9.01 5.07 0.81
N LEU A 51 -10.06 4.87 -0.01
CA LEU A 51 -10.37 3.56 -0.57
C LEU A 51 -9.22 3.02 -1.43
N SER A 52 -8.61 3.87 -2.26
CA SER A 52 -7.44 3.49 -3.07
C SER A 52 -6.28 3.03 -2.18
N LEU A 53 -5.97 3.77 -1.12
CA LEU A 53 -4.88 3.45 -0.20
C LEU A 53 -5.11 2.16 0.59
N VAL A 54 -6.35 1.89 1.00
CA VAL A 54 -6.73 0.67 1.74
C VAL A 54 -6.86 -0.54 0.84
N THR A 55 -7.14 -0.35 -0.45
CA THR A 55 -7.31 -1.47 -1.40
C THR A 55 -6.06 -2.32 -1.51
N HIS A 56 -4.88 -1.69 -1.61
CA HIS A 56 -3.62 -2.42 -1.75
C HIS A 56 -3.34 -3.39 -0.57
N PRO A 57 -3.34 -2.97 0.71
CA PRO A 57 -3.13 -3.90 1.82
C PRO A 57 -4.23 -4.95 1.94
N LEU A 58 -5.49 -4.65 1.59
CA LEU A 58 -6.55 -5.67 1.58
C LEU A 58 -6.29 -6.75 0.53
N LEU A 59 -5.87 -6.36 -0.67
CA LEU A 59 -5.53 -7.29 -1.74
C LEU A 59 -4.34 -8.20 -1.41
N VAL A 60 -3.48 -7.78 -0.48
CA VAL A 60 -2.38 -8.62 0.02
C VAL A 60 -2.85 -9.51 1.17
N ILE A 61 -3.47 -8.92 2.20
CA ILE A 61 -3.74 -9.61 3.47
C ILE A 61 -4.85 -10.66 3.35
N ILE A 62 -5.87 -10.41 2.53
CA ILE A 62 -6.99 -11.35 2.35
C ILE A 62 -6.53 -12.68 1.74
N PRO A 63 -5.91 -12.71 0.55
CA PRO A 63 -5.44 -13.97 -0.04
C PRO A 63 -4.30 -14.59 0.77
N PHE A 64 -3.45 -13.78 1.40
CA PHE A 64 -2.44 -14.25 2.35
C PHE A 64 -3.07 -15.06 3.50
N GLY A 65 -4.06 -14.48 4.17
CA GLY A 65 -4.77 -15.15 5.26
C GLY A 65 -5.50 -16.41 4.81
N ILE A 66 -6.17 -16.38 3.66
CA ILE A 66 -6.84 -17.56 3.08
C ILE A 66 -5.83 -18.67 2.80
N THR A 67 -4.67 -18.35 2.22
CA THR A 67 -3.65 -19.35 1.87
C THR A 67 -3.03 -19.97 3.11
N LEU A 68 -2.81 -19.19 4.18
CA LEU A 68 -2.34 -19.72 5.46
C LEU A 68 -3.32 -20.73 6.10
N LEU A 69 -4.61 -20.61 5.82
CA LEU A 69 -5.64 -21.54 6.31
C LEU A 69 -5.75 -22.83 5.48
N LEU A 70 -4.99 -22.94 4.39
CA LEU A 70 -5.03 -24.07 3.46
C LEU A 70 -3.68 -24.82 3.49
N PRO A 71 -3.54 -25.85 4.35
CA PRO A 71 -2.27 -26.53 4.58
C PRO A 71 -1.65 -27.11 3.32
N GLN A 72 -2.46 -27.53 2.33
CA GLN A 72 -1.95 -28.11 1.09
C GLN A 72 -1.08 -27.16 0.26
N PHE A 73 -1.26 -25.85 0.41
CA PHE A 73 -0.45 -24.85 -0.29
C PHE A 73 0.79 -24.46 0.53
N MET A 74 0.75 -24.63 1.85
CA MET A 74 1.87 -24.34 2.73
C MET A 74 2.95 -25.42 2.72
N THR A 75 2.65 -26.62 2.22
CA THR A 75 3.61 -27.73 2.09
C THR A 75 4.46 -27.66 0.82
N SER A 76 4.11 -26.82 -0.16
CA SER A 76 4.88 -26.66 -1.40
C SER A 76 6.12 -25.77 -1.25
N PHE A 77 6.27 -25.11 -0.10
CA PHE A 77 7.39 -24.25 0.22
C PHE A 77 8.64 -25.05 0.58
N VAL A 78 9.76 -24.71 -0.06
CA VAL A 78 11.08 -25.31 0.19
C VAL A 78 11.61 -24.89 1.56
N ASN A 79 11.41 -23.62 1.91
CA ASN A 79 11.85 -23.06 3.18
C ASN A 79 10.79 -23.28 4.27
N THR A 80 11.23 -23.45 5.51
CA THR A 80 10.35 -23.65 6.67
C THR A 80 10.38 -22.43 7.61
N GLY A 81 9.47 -22.41 8.58
CA GLY A 81 9.49 -21.36 9.60
C GLY A 81 9.08 -19.96 9.08
N PRO A 82 9.78 -18.87 9.46
CA PRO A 82 9.41 -17.49 9.10
C PRO A 82 9.64 -17.14 7.62
N ASP A 83 10.54 -17.85 6.94
CA ASP A 83 10.90 -17.53 5.56
C ASP A 83 9.74 -17.82 4.59
N LYS A 84 8.96 -18.88 4.83
CA LYS A 84 7.76 -19.19 4.04
C LYS A 84 6.69 -18.11 4.16
N ILE A 85 6.58 -17.48 5.34
CA ILE A 85 5.64 -16.37 5.61
C ILE A 85 6.07 -15.16 4.76
N THR A 86 7.37 -14.89 4.71
CA THR A 86 7.94 -13.81 3.91
C THR A 86 7.75 -14.05 2.41
N GLN A 87 7.99 -15.27 1.94
CA GLN A 87 7.79 -15.66 0.54
C GLN A 87 6.32 -15.53 0.12
N LEU A 88 5.40 -16.04 0.94
CA LEU A 88 3.96 -15.93 0.66
C LEU A 88 3.46 -14.48 0.71
N LEU A 89 3.93 -13.67 1.67
CA LEU A 89 3.62 -12.25 1.72
C LEU A 89 4.11 -11.54 0.47
N TYR A 90 5.33 -11.86 0.03
CA TYR A 90 5.92 -11.28 -1.17
C TYR A 90 5.13 -11.62 -2.43
N GLU A 91 4.66 -12.86 -2.57
CA GLU A 91 3.85 -13.30 -3.71
C GLU A 91 2.61 -12.41 -3.91
N PHE A 92 1.80 -12.26 -2.85
CA PHE A 92 0.60 -11.43 -2.96
C PHE A 92 0.93 -9.94 -3.03
N ALA A 93 2.03 -9.47 -2.42
CA ALA A 93 2.47 -8.09 -2.53
C ALA A 93 2.91 -7.72 -3.96
N THR A 94 3.66 -8.60 -4.63
CA THR A 94 4.08 -8.40 -6.03
C THR A 94 2.88 -8.41 -6.98
N ALA A 95 1.92 -9.31 -6.76
CA ALA A 95 0.70 -9.39 -7.55
C ALA A 95 -0.16 -8.13 -7.35
N ALA A 96 -0.39 -7.70 -6.11
CA ALA A 96 -1.22 -6.55 -5.78
C ALA A 96 -0.62 -5.21 -6.21
N SER A 97 0.70 -5.12 -6.35
CA SER A 97 1.41 -3.94 -6.87
C SER A 97 1.68 -4.01 -8.37
N ASN A 98 1.29 -5.11 -9.03
CA ASN A 98 1.59 -5.37 -10.44
C ASN A 98 3.10 -5.27 -10.77
N ASN A 99 3.97 -5.67 -9.84
CA ASN A 99 5.42 -5.62 -10.02
C ASN A 99 5.92 -6.80 -10.88
N GLY A 100 5.46 -8.01 -10.56
CA GLY A 100 5.81 -9.23 -11.31
C GLY A 100 7.17 -9.83 -10.95
N SER A 101 7.85 -9.29 -9.93
CA SER A 101 9.05 -9.90 -9.33
C SER A 101 8.68 -11.09 -8.45
N GLU A 102 9.52 -12.12 -8.39
CA GLU A 102 9.30 -13.33 -7.58
C GLU A 102 10.55 -13.59 -6.71
N VAL A 103 10.37 -13.91 -5.42
CA VAL A 103 11.48 -14.32 -4.53
C VAL A 103 11.94 -15.75 -4.85
N GLY A 104 11.04 -16.57 -5.39
CA GLY A 104 11.22 -18.00 -5.55
C GLY A 104 11.18 -18.76 -4.22
N GLY A 105 11.11 -20.09 -4.29
CA GLY A 105 11.15 -20.96 -3.10
C GLY A 105 9.88 -21.76 -2.82
N PHE A 106 8.90 -21.73 -3.72
CA PHE A 106 7.80 -22.70 -3.77
C PHE A 106 7.32 -22.84 -5.22
N VAL A 107 6.51 -23.87 -5.50
CA VAL A 107 5.94 -24.07 -6.84
C VAL A 107 4.76 -23.11 -7.01
N THR A 108 5.01 -21.98 -7.69
CA THR A 108 4.00 -20.95 -7.99
C THR A 108 3.07 -21.33 -9.14
N ASN A 109 3.51 -22.18 -10.07
CA ASN A 109 2.66 -22.70 -11.15
C ASN A 109 1.66 -23.76 -10.66
N GLN A 110 0.77 -23.36 -9.77
CA GLN A 110 -0.39 -24.12 -9.32
C GLN A 110 -1.65 -23.35 -9.71
N PRO A 111 -2.75 -24.04 -10.08
CA PRO A 111 -3.98 -23.36 -10.47
C PRO A 111 -4.48 -22.34 -9.44
N PHE A 112 -4.33 -22.64 -8.15
CA PHE A 112 -4.73 -21.74 -7.07
C PHE A 112 -4.03 -20.38 -7.14
N PHE A 113 -2.69 -20.35 -7.13
CA PHE A 113 -1.92 -19.10 -7.20
C PHE A 113 -2.21 -18.38 -8.51
N ASN A 114 -2.18 -19.08 -9.65
CA ASN A 114 -2.48 -18.50 -10.96
C ASN A 114 -3.84 -17.76 -11.00
N TYR A 115 -4.91 -18.33 -10.42
CA TYR A 115 -6.22 -17.68 -10.38
C TYR A 115 -6.26 -16.52 -9.40
N VAL A 116 -5.73 -16.71 -8.18
CA VAL A 116 -5.76 -15.69 -7.13
C VAL A 116 -4.92 -14.50 -7.53
N ASP A 117 -3.68 -14.71 -7.98
CA ASP A 117 -2.78 -13.65 -8.41
C ASP A 117 -3.31 -12.93 -9.63
N GLY A 118 -3.90 -13.65 -10.59
CA GLY A 118 -4.61 -13.04 -11.72
C GLY A 118 -5.72 -12.08 -11.29
N ILE A 119 -6.56 -12.48 -10.33
CA ILE A 119 -7.63 -11.62 -9.78
C ILE A 119 -7.03 -10.43 -9.03
N VAL A 120 -6.04 -10.67 -8.18
CA VAL A 120 -5.36 -9.64 -7.38
C VAL A 120 -4.69 -8.62 -8.29
N MET A 121 -4.03 -9.04 -9.36
CA MET A 121 -3.42 -8.15 -10.35
C MET A 121 -4.46 -7.28 -11.07
N LEU A 122 -5.59 -7.86 -11.49
CA LEU A 122 -6.66 -7.12 -12.15
C LEU A 122 -7.25 -6.04 -11.22
N LEU A 123 -7.51 -6.39 -9.96
CA LEU A 123 -8.03 -5.45 -8.97
C LEU A 123 -6.98 -4.40 -8.60
N GLY A 124 -5.74 -4.80 -8.36
CA GLY A 124 -4.61 -3.91 -8.04
C GLY A 124 -4.38 -2.85 -9.13
N ARG A 125 -4.67 -3.18 -10.39
CA ARG A 125 -4.54 -2.25 -11.51
C ARG A 125 -5.80 -1.42 -11.74
N TYR A 126 -6.90 -2.07 -12.09
CA TYR A 126 -8.06 -1.39 -12.67
C TYR A 126 -8.97 -0.74 -11.62
N LEU A 127 -9.06 -1.32 -10.41
CA LEU A 127 -9.85 -0.73 -9.33
C LEU A 127 -9.21 0.58 -8.84
N LEU A 128 -7.88 0.58 -8.66
CA LEU A 128 -7.12 1.77 -8.27
C LEU A 128 -7.22 2.87 -9.35
N MET A 129 -7.04 2.51 -10.63
CA MET A 129 -7.25 3.45 -11.73
C MET A 129 -8.67 4.00 -11.75
N GLY A 130 -9.68 3.18 -11.45
CA GLY A 130 -11.07 3.63 -11.32
C GLY A 130 -11.25 4.73 -10.28
N PHE A 131 -10.68 4.57 -9.08
CA PHE A 131 -10.72 5.61 -8.04
C PHE A 131 -10.00 6.89 -8.48
N GLN A 132 -8.83 6.75 -9.11
CA GLN A 132 -8.05 7.89 -9.60
C GLN A 132 -8.81 8.69 -10.68
N LEU A 133 -9.49 8.00 -11.62
CA LEU A 133 -10.32 8.62 -12.64
C LEU A 133 -11.54 9.35 -12.05
N LEU A 134 -12.19 8.77 -11.04
CA LEU A 134 -13.31 9.43 -10.36
C LEU A 134 -12.88 10.71 -9.63
N ILE A 135 -11.68 10.72 -9.08
CA ILE A 135 -11.07 11.91 -8.48
C ILE A 135 -10.74 12.94 -9.55
N ALA A 136 -10.10 12.53 -10.65
CA ALA A 136 -9.78 13.41 -11.78
C ALA A 136 -11.04 14.06 -12.36
N GLN A 137 -12.10 13.28 -12.55
CA GLN A 137 -13.42 13.77 -12.96
C GLN A 137 -13.93 14.83 -11.98
N SER A 138 -13.86 14.57 -10.67
CA SER A 138 -14.32 15.52 -9.65
C SER A 138 -13.55 16.85 -9.69
N PHE A 139 -12.22 16.81 -9.89
CA PHE A 139 -11.40 18.01 -10.02
C PHE A 139 -11.68 18.80 -11.30
N SER A 140 -12.05 18.14 -12.41
CA SER A 140 -12.33 18.81 -13.69
C SER A 140 -13.46 19.85 -13.62
N TYR A 141 -14.39 19.70 -12.67
CA TYR A 141 -15.50 20.64 -12.47
C TYR A 141 -15.21 21.75 -11.46
N LYS A 142 -14.05 21.72 -10.79
CA LYS A 142 -13.73 22.68 -9.72
C LYS A 142 -13.05 23.93 -10.25
N LYS A 143 -13.43 25.08 -9.69
CA LYS A 143 -12.78 26.36 -9.93
C LYS A 143 -11.80 26.68 -8.78
N PRO A 144 -10.59 27.19 -9.08
CA PRO A 144 -9.66 27.64 -8.06
C PRO A 144 -10.27 28.75 -7.20
N LYS A 145 -10.03 28.71 -5.90
CA LYS A 145 -10.33 29.82 -4.98
C LYS A 145 -9.15 30.79 -4.89
N VAL A 146 -9.43 32.00 -4.42
CA VAL A 146 -8.37 32.97 -4.08
C VAL A 146 -7.58 32.40 -2.90
N GLN A 147 -6.25 32.38 -3.01
CA GLN A 147 -5.36 31.91 -1.94
C GLN A 147 -5.53 32.79 -0.70
N VAL A 148 -5.77 32.15 0.44
CA VAL A 148 -5.81 32.82 1.76
C VAL A 148 -4.45 32.60 2.42
N ALA A 149 -3.97 33.53 3.24
CA ALA A 149 -2.63 33.57 3.87
C ALA A 149 -2.24 32.36 4.76
N ARG A 150 -3.02 31.27 4.74
CA ARG A 150 -3.01 30.18 5.70
C ARG A 150 -3.22 28.81 5.03
N THR A 151 -3.05 28.70 3.71
CA THR A 151 -3.10 27.44 2.94
C THR A 151 -1.82 26.62 3.18
N VAL A 152 -1.94 25.29 3.23
CA VAL A 152 -0.79 24.39 3.30
C VAL A 152 -0.06 24.44 1.96
N ASP A 153 1.23 24.76 1.97
CA ASP A 153 2.07 24.80 0.76
C ASP A 153 2.58 23.38 0.43
N PRO A 154 2.13 22.75 -0.67
CA PRO A 154 2.60 21.42 -1.06
C PRO A 154 4.07 21.38 -1.49
N GLY A 155 4.66 22.53 -1.84
CA GLY A 155 6.08 22.65 -2.18
C GLY A 155 7.00 22.78 -0.96
N SER A 156 6.43 22.96 0.24
CA SER A 156 7.21 23.13 1.46
C SER A 156 7.88 21.83 1.91
N PHE A 157 9.09 21.95 2.46
CA PHE A 157 9.80 20.81 3.05
C PHE A 157 8.99 20.09 4.13
N LEU A 158 8.26 20.85 4.97
CA LEU A 158 7.41 20.29 6.02
C LEU A 158 6.30 19.41 5.43
N PHE A 159 5.68 19.83 4.32
CA PHE A 159 4.67 19.01 3.65
C PHE A 159 5.30 17.74 3.07
N GLY A 160 6.44 17.84 2.39
CA GLY A 160 7.16 16.69 1.85
C GLY A 160 7.54 15.67 2.94
N PHE A 161 8.04 16.17 4.08
CA PHE A 161 8.35 15.32 5.24
C PHE A 161 7.09 14.64 5.80
N THR A 162 5.99 15.38 5.91
CA THR A 162 4.72 14.83 6.42
C THR A 162 4.16 13.77 5.48
N LEU A 163 4.21 14.01 4.16
CA LEU A 163 3.81 13.04 3.14
C LEU A 163 4.62 11.75 3.26
N PHE A 164 5.95 11.87 3.33
CA PHE A 164 6.85 10.73 3.49
C PHE A 164 6.54 9.94 4.78
N PHE A 165 6.34 10.64 5.89
CA PHE A 165 5.97 10.01 7.16
C PHE A 165 4.63 9.27 7.08
N VAL A 166 3.61 9.88 6.45
CA VAL A 166 2.29 9.24 6.25
C VAL A 166 2.41 7.99 5.37
N MET A 167 3.23 8.02 4.31
CA MET A 167 3.46 6.86 3.45
C MET A 167 4.08 5.69 4.23
N ILE A 168 5.13 5.95 5.01
CA ILE A 168 5.76 4.94 5.87
C ILE A 168 4.79 4.43 6.91
N LEU A 169 4.07 5.33 7.59
CA LEU A 169 3.17 4.97 8.69
C LEU A 169 2.03 4.07 8.18
N LEU A 170 1.42 4.40 7.04
CA LEU A 170 0.37 3.57 6.45
C LEU A 170 0.90 2.19 6.02
N GLY A 171 2.07 2.13 5.40
CA GLY A 171 2.70 0.86 5.04
C GLY A 171 3.04 0.01 6.26
N LEU A 172 3.70 0.62 7.24
CA LEU A 172 4.11 -0.05 8.48
C LEU A 172 2.89 -0.59 9.23
N LEU A 173 1.89 0.24 9.53
CA LEU A 173 0.71 -0.20 10.29
C LEU A 173 -0.09 -1.29 9.57
N SER A 174 -0.12 -1.27 8.24
CA SER A 174 -0.86 -2.27 7.46
C SER A 174 -0.20 -3.66 7.52
N PHE A 175 1.13 -3.71 7.50
CA PHE A 175 1.87 -4.97 7.37
C PHE A 175 2.67 -5.37 8.63
N PHE A 176 2.68 -4.54 9.67
CA PHE A 176 3.47 -4.75 10.88
C PHE A 176 3.33 -6.15 11.48
N PRO A 177 2.11 -6.71 11.67
CA PRO A 177 1.98 -8.04 12.27
C PRO A 177 2.65 -9.13 11.43
N ILE A 178 2.56 -9.04 10.11
CA ILE A 178 3.12 -10.05 9.20
C ILE A 178 4.64 -9.86 9.08
N LEU A 179 5.11 -8.61 9.04
CA LEU A 179 6.54 -8.28 9.06
C LEU A 179 7.22 -8.78 10.34
N ALA A 180 6.53 -8.69 11.48
CA ALA A 180 7.00 -9.22 12.75
C ALA A 180 7.16 -10.75 12.72
N LEU A 181 6.21 -11.47 12.12
CA LEU A 181 6.20 -12.94 12.08
C LEU A 181 7.06 -13.55 10.96
N GLY A 182 7.33 -12.80 9.89
CA GLY A 182 8.16 -13.24 8.77
C GLY A 182 9.60 -12.72 8.88
N PRO A 183 9.94 -11.62 8.20
CA PRO A 183 11.32 -11.17 8.05
C PRO A 183 12.00 -10.76 9.36
N LEU A 184 11.28 -10.11 10.28
CA LEU A 184 11.87 -9.69 11.56
C LEU A 184 12.18 -10.89 12.45
N LEU A 185 11.32 -11.90 12.45
CA LEU A 185 11.56 -13.15 13.18
C LEU A 185 12.71 -13.95 12.55
N ALA A 186 12.79 -14.02 11.22
CA ALA A 186 13.91 -14.65 10.52
C ALA A 186 15.24 -13.97 10.89
N PHE A 187 15.28 -12.63 10.84
CA PHE A 187 16.43 -11.84 11.23
C PHE A 187 16.82 -12.08 12.69
N ALA A 188 15.85 -12.04 13.60
CA ALA A 188 16.13 -12.28 15.01
C ALA A 188 16.73 -13.67 15.26
N LYS A 189 16.21 -14.71 14.60
CA LYS A 189 16.77 -16.08 14.67
C LYS A 189 18.19 -16.14 14.12
N ALA A 190 18.48 -15.47 13.00
CA ALA A 190 19.82 -15.46 12.40
C ALA A 190 20.89 -14.82 13.32
N PHE A 191 20.51 -13.84 14.15
CA PHE A 191 21.40 -13.15 15.08
C PHE A 191 21.26 -13.63 16.53
N ASN A 192 20.58 -14.75 16.79
CA ASN A 192 20.29 -15.27 18.14
C ASN A 192 19.61 -14.24 19.07
N LEU A 193 18.79 -13.35 18.51
CA LEU A 193 18.00 -12.37 19.25
C LEU A 193 16.65 -12.99 19.63
N PHE A 194 16.24 -12.83 20.88
CA PHE A 194 14.91 -13.23 21.35
C PHE A 194 13.93 -12.07 21.22
N ILE A 195 12.87 -12.27 20.44
CA ILE A 195 11.72 -11.36 20.44
C ILE A 195 10.75 -11.86 21.51
N LEU A 196 10.64 -11.12 22.62
CA LEU A 196 9.66 -11.41 23.67
C LEU A 196 8.24 -11.30 23.09
N GLY A 197 7.46 -12.37 23.19
CA GLY A 197 6.03 -12.38 22.81
C GLY A 197 5.69 -12.94 21.42
N VAL A 198 6.68 -13.38 20.64
CA VAL A 198 6.46 -14.18 19.42
C VAL A 198 6.63 -15.66 19.79
N ILE A 199 5.63 -16.50 19.46
CA ILE A 199 5.50 -17.91 19.91
C ILE A 199 6.82 -18.69 19.64
N PRO A 200 7.24 -19.59 20.57
CA PRO A 200 8.61 -20.12 20.66
C PRO A 200 9.18 -20.75 19.39
#